data_AF-A0A4Y9XND9-F1
#
_entry.id   AF-A0A4Y9XND9-F1
#
_cell.length_a   1.000
_cell.length_b   1.000
_cell.length_c   1.000
_cell.angle_alpha   90.00
_cell.angle_beta   90.00
_cell.angle_gamma   90.00
#
_symmetry.space_group_name_H-M   'P 1'
#
loop_
_entity.id
_entity.type
_entity.pdbx_description
1 polymer ?
#
loop_
_entity_poly.entity_id
_entity_poly.type
_entity_poly.pdbx_seq_one_letter_code
_entity_poly.pdbx_strand_id
1 'polypeptide(L)'
;FLQPWQTTLSTSIAVAMKARQAVRGSRLELDSAKQVLKTAGPSRQEAARLEVENAEDDLVQKTEVAITLMKAVLDNPEPLKDLHELAKAQLIFYATAAEALSTVQGELEELSVAAEGDYRKSRDH
;
A
#
# COMPACT_ATOMS: atom_id res chain seq x y z
N PHE A 1 -10.90 2.31 -5.64
CA PHE A 1 -9.54 1.73 -5.74
C PHE A 1 -8.44 2.76 -5.45
N LEU A 2 -8.08 3.64 -6.39
CA LEU A 2 -6.85 4.47 -6.29
C LEU A 2 -6.72 5.32 -5.01
N GLN A 3 -7.73 6.13 -4.70
CA GLN A 3 -7.69 7.02 -3.54
C GLN A 3 -7.71 6.26 -2.19
N PRO A 4 -8.61 5.27 -1.97
CA PRO A 4 -8.56 4.44 -0.76
C PRO A 4 -7.23 3.67 -0.60
N TRP A 5 -6.74 3.06 -1.68
CA TRP A 5 -5.48 2.32 -1.69
C TRP A 5 -4.30 3.21 -1.30
N GLN A 6 -4.16 4.37 -1.94
CA GLN A 6 -3.09 5.32 -1.61
C GLN A 6 -3.20 5.82 -0.18
N THR A 7 -4.40 6.21 0.27
CA THR A 7 -4.57 6.79 1.60
C THR A 7 -4.23 5.78 2.69
N THR A 8 -4.79 4.57 2.63
CA THR A 8 -4.62 3.55 3.66
C THR A 8 -3.21 2.98 3.67
N LEU A 9 -2.67 2.63 2.51
CA LEU A 9 -1.36 2.00 2.41
C LEU A 9 -0.23 2.99 2.65
N SER A 10 -0.27 4.19 2.05
CA SER A 10 0.80 5.18 2.23
C SER A 10 0.86 5.70 3.67
N THR A 11 -0.29 5.91 4.32
CA THR A 11 -0.32 6.37 5.72
C THR A 11 0.24 5.32 6.66
N SER A 12 -0.21 4.06 6.54
CA SER A 12 0.25 2.97 7.41
C SER A 12 1.75 2.68 7.24
N ILE A 13 2.25 2.68 6.00
CA ILE A 13 3.69 2.56 5.71
C ILE A 13 4.46 3.75 6.28
N ALA A 14 3.99 4.99 6.10
CA ALA A 14 4.68 6.18 6.59
C ALA A 14 4.83 6.17 8.12
N VAL A 15 3.77 5.78 8.84
CA VAL A 15 3.78 5.65 10.30
C VAL A 15 4.75 4.55 10.73
N ALA A 16 4.74 3.38 10.10
CA ALA A 16 5.68 2.31 10.38
C ALA A 16 7.14 2.72 10.10
N MET A 17 7.39 3.45 9.00
CA MET A 17 8.72 3.97 8.66
C MET A 17 9.23 4.97 9.70
N LYS A 18 8.37 5.87 10.18
CA LYS A 18 8.71 6.82 11.25
C LYS A 18 9.07 6.08 12.54
N ALA A 19 8.32 5.05 12.91
CA ALA A 19 8.62 4.25 14.10
C ALA A 19 9.97 3.51 13.96
N ARG A 20 10.28 2.95 12.79
CA ARG A 20 11.60 2.35 12.52
C ARG A 20 12.74 3.36 12.60
N GLN A 21 12.53 4.60 12.18
CA GLN A 21 13.50 5.67 12.35
C GLN A 21 13.70 6.03 13.82
N ALA A 22 12.62 6.08 14.62
CA ALA A 22 12.72 6.33 16.05
C ALA A 22 13.57 5.27 16.77
N VAL A 23 13.41 3.97 16.43
CA VAL A 23 14.25 2.87 16.95
C VAL A 23 15.73 3.07 16.60
N ARG A 24 16.03 3.53 15.37
CA ARG A 24 17.41 3.85 15.00
C ARG A 24 17.97 5.00 15.81
N GLY A 25 17.16 6.01 16.09
CA GLY A 25 17.51 7.14 16.95
C GLY A 25 17.84 6.69 18.37
N SER A 26 16.93 5.94 19.02
CA SER A 26 17.16 5.48 20.40
C SER A 26 18.32 4.51 20.52
N ARG A 27 18.62 3.72 19.48
CA ARG A 27 19.83 2.90 19.47
C ARG A 27 21.11 3.75 19.50
N LEU A 28 21.16 4.84 18.74
CA LEU A 28 22.28 5.77 18.76
C LEU A 28 22.39 6.50 20.11
N GLU A 29 21.26 6.87 20.71
CA GLU A 29 21.21 7.46 22.05
C GLU A 29 21.76 6.48 23.11
N LEU A 30 21.36 5.21 23.07
CA LEU A 30 21.88 4.16 23.93
C LEU A 30 23.39 3.95 23.74
N ASP A 31 23.84 3.87 22.49
CA ASP A 31 25.27 3.72 22.17
C ASP A 31 26.08 4.90 22.73
N SER A 32 25.55 6.12 22.63
CA SER A 32 26.14 7.34 23.19
C SER A 32 26.19 7.28 24.73
N ALA A 33 25.09 6.94 25.39
CA ALA A 33 25.01 6.81 26.85
C ALA A 33 26.01 5.75 27.37
N LYS A 34 26.11 4.61 26.67
CA LYS A 34 27.11 3.56 26.99
C LYS A 34 28.53 4.07 26.85
N GLN A 35 28.82 4.92 25.87
CA GLN A 35 30.14 5.53 25.71
C GLN A 35 30.45 6.55 26.81
N VAL A 36 29.47 7.35 27.23
CA VAL A 36 29.59 8.29 28.36
C VAL A 36 29.89 7.51 29.65
N LEU A 37 29.14 6.45 29.94
CA LEU A 37 29.36 5.60 31.12
C LEU A 37 30.78 5.03 31.19
N LYS A 38 31.37 4.61 30.06
CA LYS A 38 32.74 4.09 30.02
C LYS A 38 33.80 5.12 30.43
N THR A 39 33.53 6.40 30.22
CA THR A 39 34.48 7.51 30.48
C THR A 39 34.13 8.31 31.72
N ALA A 40 33.01 7.99 32.38
CA ALA A 40 32.54 8.69 33.58
C ALA A 40 33.48 8.44 34.77
N GLY A 41 33.89 9.53 35.43
CA GLY A 41 34.60 9.45 36.70
C GLY A 41 33.70 9.03 37.87
N PRO A 42 34.26 8.68 39.04
CA PRO A 42 33.52 8.11 40.18
C PRO A 42 32.34 8.96 40.66
N SER A 43 32.44 10.29 40.58
CA SER A 43 31.39 11.23 41.02
C SER A 43 30.17 11.29 40.09
N ARG A 44 30.32 10.89 38.83
CA ARG A 44 29.23 10.91 37.82
C ARG A 44 28.80 9.51 37.38
N GLN A 45 29.42 8.48 37.93
CA GLN A 45 29.21 7.10 37.50
C GLN A 45 27.76 6.64 37.69
N GLU A 46 27.14 7.00 38.81
CA GLU A 46 25.75 6.62 39.08
C GLU A 46 24.76 7.32 38.15
N ALA A 47 24.96 8.62 37.90
CA ALA A 47 24.14 9.36 36.95
C ALA A 47 24.25 8.78 35.53
N ALA A 48 25.48 8.41 35.10
CA ALA A 48 25.70 7.80 33.80
C ALA A 48 25.10 6.38 33.69
N ARG A 49 25.00 5.63 34.81
CA ARG A 49 24.31 4.33 34.84
C ARG A 49 22.81 4.50 34.62
N LEU A 50 22.20 5.44 35.34
CA LEU A 50 20.77 5.75 35.19
C LEU A 50 20.44 6.23 33.77
N GLU A 51 21.33 7.02 33.15
CA GLU A 51 21.16 7.46 31.76
C GLU A 51 21.18 6.30 30.77
N VAL A 52 22.04 5.30 30.97
CA VAL A 52 22.03 4.07 30.17
C VAL A 52 20.74 3.28 30.37
N GLU A 53 20.29 3.08 31.61
CA GLU A 53 19.04 2.37 31.92
C GLU A 53 17.84 3.03 31.23
N ASN A 54 17.70 4.36 31.36
CA ASN A 54 16.64 5.11 30.70
C ASN A 54 16.68 4.97 29.16
N ALA A 55 17.88 4.97 28.56
CA ALA A 55 18.04 4.78 27.11
C ALA A 55 17.76 3.33 26.67
N GLU A 56 17.99 2.34 27.53
CA GLU A 56 17.62 0.94 27.26
C GLU A 56 16.10 0.77 27.27
N ASP A 57 15.42 1.32 28.28
CA ASP A 57 13.96 1.29 28.37
C ASP A 57 13.29 1.99 27.18
N ASP A 58 13.79 3.17 26.79
CA ASP A 58 13.27 3.90 25.63
C ASP A 58 13.50 3.13 24.31
N LEU A 59 14.66 2.45 24.15
CA LEU A 59 14.90 1.58 23.01
C LEU A 59 13.92 0.41 22.97
N VAL A 60 13.66 -0.25 24.10
CA VAL A 60 12.68 -1.35 24.20
C VAL A 60 11.29 -0.84 23.80
N GLN A 61 10.83 0.26 24.41
CA GLN A 61 9.52 0.83 24.14
C GLN A 61 9.35 1.22 22.66
N LYS A 62 10.30 1.95 22.08
CA LYS A 62 10.26 2.34 20.65
C LYS A 62 10.26 1.11 19.75
N THR A 63 10.96 0.03 20.14
CA THR A 63 11.00 -1.22 19.38
C THR A 63 9.64 -1.93 19.41
N GLU A 64 8.99 -2.02 20.56
CA GLU A 64 7.65 -2.60 20.70
C GLU A 64 6.60 -1.84 19.88
N VAL A 65 6.65 -0.50 19.92
CA VAL A 65 5.80 0.37 19.11
C VAL A 65 6.04 0.14 17.62
N ALA A 66 7.31 0.08 17.19
CA ALA A 66 7.65 -0.17 15.79
C ALA A 66 7.16 -1.55 15.32
N ILE A 67 7.32 -2.59 16.13
CA ILE A 67 6.82 -3.94 15.82
C ILE A 67 5.30 -3.92 15.66
N THR A 68 4.59 -3.29 16.59
CA THR A 68 3.13 -3.19 16.57
C THR A 68 2.64 -2.49 15.30
N LEU A 69 3.24 -1.35 14.95
CA LEU A 69 2.87 -0.59 13.76
C LEU A 69 3.21 -1.33 12.47
N MET A 70 4.35 -2.04 12.42
CA MET A 70 4.72 -2.85 11.27
C MET A 70 3.77 -4.05 11.09
N LYS A 71 3.35 -4.70 12.18
CA LYS A 71 2.34 -5.76 12.13
C LYS A 71 1.00 -5.23 11.60
N ALA A 72 0.57 -4.06 12.06
CA ALA A 72 -0.67 -3.44 11.59
C ALA A 72 -0.67 -3.18 10.07
N VAL A 73 0.48 -2.93 9.44
CA VAL A 73 0.57 -2.83 7.96
C VAL A 73 0.30 -4.18 7.30
N LEU A 74 0.80 -5.27 7.87
CA LEU A 74 0.66 -6.63 7.32
C LEU A 74 -0.74 -7.21 7.57
N ASP A 75 -1.30 -6.95 8.74
CA ASP A 75 -2.59 -7.51 9.18
C ASP A 75 -3.78 -6.74 8.60
N ASN A 76 -3.56 -5.59 7.97
CA ASN A 76 -4.62 -4.79 7.38
C ASN A 76 -5.15 -5.46 6.09
N PRO A 77 -6.43 -5.90 6.06
CA PRO A 77 -7.00 -6.56 4.90
C PRO A 77 -7.42 -5.58 3.79
N GLU A 78 -7.49 -4.28 4.07
CA GLU A 78 -8.03 -3.28 3.13
C GLU A 78 -7.32 -3.24 1.77
N PRO A 79 -5.99 -3.31 1.66
CA PRO A 79 -5.34 -3.36 0.36
C PRO A 79 -5.83 -4.54 -0.51
N LEU A 80 -5.98 -5.73 0.08
CA LEU A 80 -6.49 -6.89 -0.66
C LEU A 80 -7.94 -6.70 -1.11
N LYS A 81 -8.79 -6.10 -0.25
CA LYS A 81 -10.17 -5.75 -0.62
C LYS A 81 -10.22 -4.74 -1.76
N ASP A 82 -9.38 -3.71 -1.70
CA ASP A 82 -9.26 -2.70 -2.76
C ASP A 82 -8.90 -3.35 -4.10
N LEU A 83 -7.90 -4.24 -4.12
CA LEU A 83 -7.51 -4.97 -5.34
C LEU A 83 -8.64 -5.86 -5.87
N HIS A 84 -9.38 -6.52 -4.98
CA HIS A 84 -10.54 -7.31 -5.36
C HIS A 84 -11.62 -6.46 -6.03
N GLU A 85 -11.96 -5.31 -5.45
CA GLU A 85 -12.96 -4.39 -6.02
C GLU A 85 -12.49 -3.82 -7.37
N LEU A 86 -11.19 -3.56 -7.55
CA LEU A 86 -10.65 -3.19 -8.86
C LEU A 86 -10.87 -4.31 -9.89
N ALA A 87 -10.49 -5.54 -9.56
CA ALA A 87 -10.64 -6.67 -10.48
C ALA A 87 -12.11 -6.88 -10.87
N LYS A 88 -13.02 -6.77 -9.91
CA LYS A 88 -14.46 -6.84 -10.12
C LYS A 88 -14.97 -5.72 -11.04
N ALA A 89 -14.55 -4.47 -10.80
CA ALA A 89 -14.92 -3.34 -11.64
C ALA A 89 -14.42 -3.51 -13.09
N GLN A 90 -13.20 -3.99 -13.27
CA GLN A 90 -12.64 -4.29 -14.61
C GLN A 90 -13.44 -5.40 -15.31
N LEU A 91 -13.77 -6.48 -14.60
CA LEU A 91 -14.56 -7.58 -15.14
C LEU A 91 -15.92 -7.08 -15.67
N ILE A 92 -16.63 -6.29 -14.87
CA ILE A 92 -17.92 -5.72 -15.24
C ILE A 92 -17.77 -4.83 -16.48
N PHE A 93 -16.78 -3.93 -16.48
CA PHE A 93 -16.53 -3.03 -17.61
C PHE A 93 -16.34 -3.80 -18.93
N TYR A 94 -15.46 -4.80 -18.96
CA TYR A 94 -15.20 -5.57 -20.17
C TYR A 94 -16.37 -6.45 -20.58
N ALA A 95 -17.13 -7.00 -19.64
CA ALA A 95 -18.35 -7.74 -19.94
C ALA A 95 -19.40 -6.84 -20.62
N THR A 96 -19.66 -5.66 -20.05
CA THR A 96 -20.60 -4.69 -20.65
C THR A 96 -20.11 -4.19 -22.01
N ALA A 97 -18.81 -3.96 -22.19
CA ALA A 97 -18.25 -3.59 -23.48
C ALA A 97 -18.44 -4.71 -24.53
N ALA A 98 -18.27 -5.97 -24.14
CA ALA A 98 -18.50 -7.11 -25.03
C ALA A 98 -19.97 -7.24 -25.44
N GLU A 99 -20.92 -7.05 -24.52
CA GLU A 99 -22.35 -7.03 -24.81
C GLU A 99 -22.72 -5.91 -25.80
N ALA A 100 -22.18 -4.70 -25.59
CA ALA A 100 -22.40 -3.57 -26.49
C ALA A 100 -21.83 -3.85 -27.89
N LEU A 101 -20.61 -4.39 -27.98
CA LEU A 101 -19.99 -4.75 -29.26
C LEU A 101 -20.77 -5.86 -29.98
N SER A 102 -21.31 -6.84 -29.25
CA SER A 102 -22.15 -7.89 -29.81
C SER A 102 -23.42 -7.33 -30.44
N THR A 103 -24.00 -6.29 -29.84
CA THR A 103 -25.19 -5.61 -30.40
C THR A 103 -24.85 -4.91 -31.70
N VAL A 104 -23.78 -4.10 -31.70
CA VAL A 104 -23.31 -3.38 -32.90
C VAL A 104 -22.94 -4.35 -34.02
N GLN A 105 -22.34 -5.49 -33.69
CA GLN A 105 -21.97 -6.50 -34.67
C GLN A 105 -23.20 -7.10 -35.37
N GLY A 106 -24.28 -7.38 -34.63
CA GLY A 106 -25.54 -7.83 -35.22
C GLY A 106 -26.17 -6.80 -36.16
N GLU A 107 -26.19 -5.53 -35.75
CA GLU A 107 -26.69 -4.43 -36.61
C GLU A 107 -25.87 -4.30 -37.91
N LEU A 108 -24.55 -4.47 -37.83
CA LEU A 108 -23.67 -4.45 -39.00
C LEU A 108 -23.92 -5.62 -39.94
N GLU A 109 -24.22 -6.83 -39.42
CA GLU A 109 -24.58 -7.98 -40.25
C GLU A 109 -25.86 -7.71 -41.05
N GLU A 110 -26.91 -7.19 -40.40
CA GLU A 110 -28.17 -6.85 -41.05
C GLU A 110 -27.97 -5.81 -42.16
N LEU A 111 -27.22 -4.74 -41.88
CA LEU A 111 -26.89 -3.71 -42.86
C LEU A 111 -26.07 -4.25 -44.03
N SER A 112 -25.12 -5.15 -43.77
CA SER A 112 -24.30 -5.77 -44.80
C SER A 112 -25.15 -6.62 -45.75
N VAL A 113 -26.04 -7.45 -45.21
CA VAL A 113 -26.96 -8.29 -46.02
C VAL A 113 -27.90 -7.41 -46.87
N ALA A 114 -28.44 -6.34 -46.29
CA ALA A 114 -29.29 -5.40 -47.03
C ALA A 114 -28.53 -4.73 -48.18
N ALA A 115 -27.32 -4.24 -47.91
CA ALA A 115 -26.47 -3.60 -48.92
C ALA A 115 -26.08 -4.55 -50.06
N GLU A 116 -25.75 -5.81 -49.76
CA GLU A 116 -25.51 -6.84 -50.78
C GLU A 116 -26.74 -7.11 -51.64
N GLY A 117 -27.92 -7.19 -51.02
CA GLY A 117 -29.19 -7.41 -51.70
C GLY A 117 -29.51 -6.30 -52.70
N ASP A 118 -29.36 -5.05 -52.29
CA ASP A 118 -29.60 -3.88 -53.14
C ASP A 118 -28.58 -3.77 -54.27
N TYR A 119 -27.31 -4.08 -53.99
CA TYR A 119 -26.28 -4.13 -55.02
C TYR A 119 -26.58 -5.18 -56.11
N ARG A 120 -27.02 -6.39 -55.73
CA ARG A 120 -27.41 -7.43 -56.70
C ARG A 120 -28.58 -6.98 -57.58
N LYS A 121 -29.65 -6.46 -56.99
CA LYS A 121 -30.82 -5.96 -57.73
C LYS A 121 -30.47 -4.87 -58.75
N SER A 122 -29.52 -3.99 -58.43
CA SER A 122 -29.08 -2.94 -59.34
C SER A 122 -28.41 -3.43 -60.63
N ARG A 123 -28.02 -4.72 -60.68
CA ARG A 123 -27.30 -5.34 -61.80
C ARG A 123 -28.13 -6.35 -62.60
N ASP A 124 -29.30 -6.72 -62.12
CA ASP A 124 -30.24 -7.61 -62.79
C ASP A 124 -31.23 -6.86 -63.73
N HIS A 125 -31.07 -5.54 -63.83
CA HIS A 125 -31.74 -4.64 -64.77
C HIS A 125 -30.74 -4.06 -65.78
#